data_AF-A0A9X1C188-F1
#
_entry.id   AF-A0A9X1C188-F1
#
_cell.length_a   1.000
_cell.length_b   1.000
_cell.length_c   1.000
_cell.angle_alpha   90.00
_cell.angle_beta   90.00
_cell.angle_gamma   90.00
#
_symmetry.space_group_name_H-M   'P 1'
#
loop_
_entity.id
_entity.type
_entity.pdbx_description
1 polymer ?
#
loop_
_entity_poly.entity_id
_entity_poly.type
_entity_poly.pdbx_seq_one_letter_code
_entity_poly.pdbx_strand_id
1 'polypeptide(L)'
;MNKVIYSLRFFASIPFYAISILLWAYVVKTVIESTVLVFLVYLTPYSFGQVLGTWIVCIVMAGISVGIWMLGRYVRTSHFKSAPKPTTAELP
;
A
#
# COMPACT_ATOMS: atom_id res chain seq x y z
N MET A 1 11.27 -12.83 21.27
CA MET A 1 9.97 -12.71 20.56
C MET A 1 9.57 -14.12 20.13
N ASN A 2 8.35 -14.57 20.45
CA ASN A 2 7.93 -15.94 20.11
C ASN A 2 7.94 -16.13 18.58
N LYS A 3 8.72 -17.08 18.05
CA LYS A 3 8.89 -17.31 16.61
C LYS A 3 7.55 -17.48 15.89
N VAL A 4 6.57 -18.07 16.57
CA VAL A 4 5.21 -18.31 16.07
C VAL A 4 4.47 -16.99 15.79
N ILE A 5 4.54 -16.02 16.71
CA ILE A 5 3.88 -14.71 16.57
C ILE A 5 4.52 -13.90 15.44
N TYR A 6 5.85 -14.01 15.28
CA TYR A 6 6.57 -13.37 14.19
C TYR A 6 6.15 -13.92 12.82
N SER A 7 6.11 -15.26 12.67
CA SER A 7 5.64 -15.88 11.42
C SER A 7 4.19 -15.52 11.11
N LEU A 8 3.29 -15.53 12.09
CA LEU A 8 1.88 -15.17 11.88
C LEU A 8 1.74 -13.74 11.34
N ARG A 9 2.48 -12.78 11.90
CA ARG A 9 2.48 -11.38 11.43
C ARG A 9 3.09 -11.24 10.04
N PHE A 10 4.12 -12.01 9.74
CA PHE A 10 4.70 -12.06 8.41
C PHE A 10 3.63 -12.50 7.39
N PHE A 11 2.98 -13.64 7.60
CA PHE A 11 1.93 -14.14 6.70
C PHE A 11 0.74 -13.18 6.60
N ALA A 12 0.31 -12.58 7.72
CA ALA A 12 -0.77 -11.59 7.73
C ALA A 12 -0.42 -10.30 6.97
N SER A 13 0.86 -9.94 6.87
CA SER A 13 1.31 -8.74 6.13
C SER A 13 1.39 -8.94 4.61
N ILE A 14 1.57 -10.18 4.14
CA ILE A 14 1.71 -10.53 2.71
C ILE A 14 0.54 -10.00 1.85
N PRO A 15 -0.75 -10.21 2.19
CA PRO A 15 -1.84 -9.74 1.35
C PRO A 15 -1.84 -8.21 1.16
N PHE A 16 -1.45 -7.44 2.18
CA PHE A 16 -1.35 -5.98 2.06
C PHE A 16 -0.26 -5.58 1.07
N TYR A 17 0.92 -6.21 1.14
CA TYR A 17 1.98 -5.96 0.18
C TYR A 17 1.58 -6.38 -1.24
N ALA A 18 0.94 -7.54 -1.41
CA ALA A 18 0.48 -8.01 -2.70
C ALA A 18 -0.53 -7.04 -3.33
N ILE A 19 -1.53 -6.58 -2.56
CA ILE A 19 -2.52 -5.61 -3.02
C ILE A 19 -1.85 -4.30 -3.42
N SER A 20 -0.93 -3.78 -2.61
CA SER A 20 -0.20 -2.54 -2.92
C SER A 20 0.62 -2.66 -4.22
N ILE A 21 1.30 -3.79 -4.42
CA ILE A 21 2.08 -4.04 -5.65
C ILE A 21 1.16 -4.10 -6.88
N LEU A 22 0.03 -4.81 -6.78
CA LEU A 22 -0.94 -4.90 -7.88
C LEU A 22 -1.55 -3.53 -8.22
N LEU A 23 -1.86 -2.72 -7.21
CA LEU A 23 -2.31 -1.33 -7.38
C LEU A 23 -1.27 -0.48 -8.10
N TRP A 24 0.01 -0.58 -7.71
CA TRP A 24 1.09 0.14 -8.38
C TRP A 24 1.26 -0.30 -9.83
N ALA A 25 1.22 -1.62 -10.09
CA ALA A 25 1.31 -2.14 -11.45
C ALA A 25 0.16 -1.63 -12.33
N TYR A 26 -1.06 -1.58 -11.80
CA TYR A 26 -2.21 -1.01 -12.49
C TYR A 26 -2.02 0.48 -12.78
N VAL A 27 -1.62 1.27 -11.77
CA VAL A 27 -1.35 2.71 -11.93
C VAL A 27 -0.30 2.96 -13.01
N VAL A 28 0.83 2.25 -12.98
CA VAL A 28 1.90 2.41 -13.97
C VAL A 28 1.40 2.07 -15.38
N LYS A 29 0.70 0.95 -15.54
CA LYS A 29 0.10 0.57 -16.82
C LYS A 29 -0.82 1.67 -17.36
N THR A 30 -1.73 2.16 -16.54
CA THR A 30 -2.71 3.17 -16.93
C THR A 30 -2.06 4.52 -17.25
N VAL A 31 -1.02 4.92 -16.51
CA VAL A 31 -0.26 6.15 -16.80
C VAL A 31 0.46 6.02 -18.15
N ILE A 32 1.08 4.88 -18.44
CA ILE A 32 1.74 4.65 -19.74
C ILE A 32 0.71 4.72 -20.87
N GLU A 33 -0.39 3.98 -20.78
CA GLU A 33 -1.43 3.94 -21.82
C GLU A 33 -2.03 5.33 -22.09
N SER A 34 -2.35 6.08 -21.03
CA SER A 34 -2.89 7.42 -21.15
C SER A 34 -1.86 8.43 -21.68
N THR A 35 -0.59 8.29 -21.33
CA THR A 35 0.49 9.15 -21.84
C THR A 35 0.72 8.90 -23.34
N VAL A 36 0.70 7.62 -23.76
CA VAL A 36 0.80 7.25 -25.18
C VAL A 36 -0.31 7.88 -26.01
N LEU A 37 -1.55 7.91 -25.48
CA LEU A 37 -2.67 8.61 -26.14
C LEU A 37 -2.41 10.11 -26.34
N VAL A 38 -1.72 10.76 -25.40
CA VAL A 38 -1.38 12.19 -25.51
C VAL A 38 -0.36 12.46 -26.60
N PHE A 39 0.65 11.59 -26.75
CA PHE A 39 1.76 11.81 -27.67
C PHE A 39 1.51 11.25 -29.08
N LEU A 40 0.69 10.22 -29.24
CA LEU A 40 0.48 9.57 -30.54
C LEU A 40 -0.78 10.03 -31.29
N VAL A 41 -1.75 10.64 -30.62
CA VAL A 41 -3.06 10.95 -31.21
C VAL A 41 -3.38 12.44 -31.07
N TYR A 42 -3.96 13.03 -32.13
CA TYR A 42 -4.59 14.35 -32.03
C TYR A 42 -5.79 14.23 -31.08
N LEU A 43 -5.62 14.63 -29.83
CA LEU A 43 -6.65 14.53 -28.80
C LEU A 43 -7.79 15.50 -29.11
N THR A 44 -9.01 14.96 -29.18
CA THR A 44 -10.20 15.80 -29.06
C THR A 44 -10.26 16.40 -27.64
N PRO A 45 -10.94 17.55 -27.44
CA PRO A 45 -11.11 18.14 -26.10
C PRO A 45 -11.71 17.17 -25.08
N TYR A 46 -12.59 16.28 -25.54
CA TYR A 46 -13.18 15.23 -24.73
C TYR A 46 -12.12 14.20 -24.27
N SER A 47 -11.31 13.69 -25.21
CA SER A 47 -10.24 12.73 -24.91
C SER A 47 -9.18 13.32 -23.99
N PHE A 48 -8.89 14.62 -24.11
CA PHE A 48 -7.98 15.31 -23.20
C PHE A 48 -8.51 15.35 -21.77
N GLY A 49 -9.79 15.69 -21.59
CA GLY A 49 -10.45 15.65 -20.28
C GLY A 49 -10.44 14.25 -19.66
N GLN A 50 -10.63 13.21 -20.48
CA GLN A 50 -10.55 11.83 -20.03
C GLN A 50 -9.15 11.46 -19.52
N VAL A 51 -8.09 11.81 -20.24
CA VAL A 51 -6.69 11.56 -19.81
C VAL A 51 -6.38 12.28 -18.50
N LEU A 52 -6.75 13.55 -18.38
CA LEU A 52 -6.57 14.31 -17.14
C LEU A 52 -7.30 13.66 -15.96
N GLY A 53 -8.56 13.26 -16.16
CA GLY A 53 -9.32 12.52 -15.16
C GLY A 53 -8.64 11.21 -14.75
N THR A 54 -8.13 10.46 -15.72
CA THR A 54 -7.37 9.23 -15.49
C THR A 54 -6.12 9.48 -14.64
N TRP A 55 -5.36 10.54 -14.91
CA TRP A 55 -4.17 10.88 -14.13
C TRP A 55 -4.51 11.26 -12.68
N ILE A 56 -5.59 12.03 -12.48
CA ILE A 56 -6.07 12.38 -11.12
C ILE A 56 -6.43 11.10 -10.35
N VAL A 57 -7.17 10.18 -10.97
CA VAL A 57 -7.51 8.88 -10.37
C VAL A 57 -6.26 8.08 -10.05
N CYS A 58 -5.26 8.06 -10.94
CA CYS A 58 -3.99 7.38 -10.71
C CYS A 58 -3.24 7.93 -9.49
N ILE A 59 -3.25 9.25 -9.28
CA ILE A 59 -2.64 9.89 -8.10
C ILE A 59 -3.34 9.44 -6.82
N VAL A 60 -4.68 9.43 -6.80
CA VAL A 60 -5.46 8.96 -5.65
C VAL A 60 -5.16 7.50 -5.35
N MET A 61 -5.14 6.65 -6.38
CA MET A 61 -4.85 5.21 -6.25
C MET A 61 -3.42 4.95 -5.76
N ALA A 62 -2.45 5.75 -6.20
CA ALA A 62 -1.08 5.69 -5.68
C ALA A 62 -1.03 6.03 -4.18
N GLY A 63 -1.76 7.07 -3.75
CA GLY A 63 -1.89 7.43 -2.33
C GLY A 63 -2.50 6.29 -1.49
N ILE A 64 -3.57 5.66 -1.97
CA ILE A 64 -4.19 4.49 -1.33
C ILE A 64 -3.18 3.34 -1.25
N SER A 65 -2.44 3.07 -2.33
CA SER A 65 -1.44 2.01 -2.36
C SER A 65 -0.34 2.21 -1.33
N VAL A 66 0.15 3.45 -1.16
CA VAL A 66 1.11 3.79 -0.11
C VAL A 66 0.53 3.54 1.28
N GLY A 67 -0.73 3.92 1.52
CA GLY A 67 -1.42 3.63 2.77
C GLY A 67 -1.50 2.14 3.09
N ILE A 68 -1.83 1.31 2.09
CA ILE A 68 -1.86 -0.15 2.21
C ILE A 68 -0.47 -0.72 2.50
N TRP A 69 0.57 -0.20 1.85
CA TRP A 69 1.96 -0.60 2.13
C TRP A 69 2.36 -0.29 3.57
N MET A 70 1.99 0.89 4.07
CA MET A 70 2.21 1.29 5.46
C MET A 70 1.45 0.39 6.43
N LEU A 71 0.22 0.00 6.09
CA LEU A 71 -0.58 -0.95 6.88
C LEU A 71 0.09 -2.33 6.95
N GLY A 72 0.58 -2.85 5.83
CA GLY A 72 1.38 -4.09 5.79
C GLY A 72 2.63 -4.00 6.66
N ARG A 73 3.35 -2.86 6.61
CA ARG A 73 4.49 -2.59 7.48
C ARG A 73 4.09 -2.59 8.95
N TYR A 74 3.00 -1.91 9.30
CA TYR A 74 2.48 -1.86 10.66
C TYR A 74 2.11 -3.25 11.19
N VAL A 75 1.41 -4.07 10.41
CA VAL A 75 1.08 -5.45 10.78
C VAL A 75 2.35 -6.27 11.03
N ARG A 76 3.38 -6.08 10.20
CA ARG A 76 4.67 -6.77 10.34
C ARG A 76 5.48 -6.31 11.56
N THR A 77 5.52 -5.02 11.87
CA THR A 77 6.43 -4.42 12.86
C THR A 77 5.77 -3.97 14.16
N SER A 78 4.44 -4.07 14.28
CA SER A 78 3.72 -3.64 15.48
C SER A 78 4.18 -4.45 16.71
N HIS A 79 5.00 -3.85 17.55
CA HIS A 79 5.28 -4.39 18.88
C HIS A 79 4.05 -4.11 19.75
N PHE A 80 3.06 -5.02 19.75
CA PHE A 80 2.13 -5.10 20.87
C PHE A 80 2.98 -5.19 22.13
N LYS A 81 2.98 -4.13 22.96
CA LYS A 81 3.67 -4.10 24.25
C LYS A 81 3.28 -5.40 24.96
N SER A 82 4.24 -6.31 25.08
CA SER A 82 4.06 -7.45 25.98
C SER A 82 3.82 -6.83 27.34
N ALA A 83 2.75 -7.24 28.04
CA ALA A 83 2.46 -6.75 29.37
C ALA A 83 3.76 -6.77 30.20
N PRO A 84 4.06 -5.69 30.95
CA PRO A 84 5.27 -5.65 31.76
C PRO A 84 5.31 -6.92 32.61
N LYS A 85 6.47 -7.58 32.65
CA LYS A 85 6.67 -8.77 33.50
C LYS A 85 6.17 -8.42 34.90
N PRO A 86 5.31 -9.25 35.52
CA PRO A 86 4.90 -9.00 36.89
C PRO A 86 6.17 -8.91 37.74
N THR A 87 6.38 -7.75 38.38
CA THR A 87 7.50 -7.52 39.27
C THR A 87 7.36 -8.51 40.42
N THR A 88 8.24 -9.49 40.49
CA THR A 88 8.46 -10.31 41.69
C THR A 88 9.20 -9.44 42.71
N ALA A 89 8.54 -8.37 43.18
CA ALA A 89 8.95 -7.69 44.38
C ALA A 89 8.30 -8.47 45.52
N GLU A 90 9.08 -9.30 46.20
CA GLU A 90 8.74 -9.72 47.55
C GLU A 90 8.55 -8.42 48.36
N LEU A 91 7.30 -8.18 48.77
CA LEU A 91 6.99 -7.10 49.71
C LEU A 91 7.70 -7.44 51.04
N PRO A 92 8.28 -6.44 51.72
CA PRO A 92 9.03 -6.63 52.96
C PRO A 92 8.18 -7.23 54.09
#